data_AF-E3NAW1-F1
#
_entry.id   AF-E3NAW1-F1
#
_cell.length_a   1.000
_cell.length_b   1.000
_cell.length_c   1.000
_cell.angle_alpha   90.00
_cell.angle_beta   90.00
_cell.angle_gamma   90.00
#
_symmetry.space_group_name_H-M   'P 1'
#
loop_
_entity.id
_entity.type
_entity.pdbx_description
1 polymer ?
#
loop_
_entity_poly.entity_id
_entity_poly.type
_entity_poly.pdbx_seq_one_letter_code
_entity_poly.pdbx_strand_id
1 'polypeptide(L)'
;MAKEEKTEDIEEIQTKMMSEYFRSKAREHKKLKKVMDKVEKNKKSVVETRQPFQPVTSPTADPCDVLHSIETKLMDNQNDSELIGIMDFLIPVVIGMFTSSPHWLVRDKAIDCLRSINRKMGRSLIDKHLNTVSKKQKVVLENLL
;
A
#
# COMPACT_ATOMS: atom_id res chain seq x y z
N MET A 1 -0.26 -1.70 -65.04
CA MET A 1 1.01 -2.09 -64.40
C MET A 1 0.89 -1.81 -62.92
N ALA A 2 0.86 -2.86 -62.11
CA ALA A 2 0.81 -2.77 -60.66
C ALA A 2 2.20 -2.39 -60.12
N LYS A 3 2.25 -1.47 -59.15
CA LYS A 3 3.41 -1.26 -58.28
C LYS A 3 2.88 -1.30 -56.85
N GLU A 4 2.84 -2.50 -56.30
CA GLU A 4 2.84 -2.73 -54.87
C GLU A 4 4.26 -2.46 -54.38
N GLU A 5 4.46 -1.47 -53.51
CA GLU A 5 5.62 -1.47 -52.61
C GLU A 5 5.45 -0.49 -51.45
N LYS A 6 5.83 -0.97 -50.25
CA LYS A 6 6.08 -0.25 -48.98
C LYS A 6 4.90 -0.02 -48.04
N THR A 7 4.37 -1.12 -47.52
CA THR A 7 3.69 -1.16 -46.20
C THR A 7 4.44 -1.99 -45.15
N GLU A 8 5.60 -2.56 -45.48
CA GLU A 8 6.36 -3.46 -44.58
C GLU A 8 7.18 -2.74 -43.48
N ASP A 9 7.30 -1.41 -43.52
CA ASP A 9 8.26 -0.69 -42.66
C ASP A 9 7.73 -0.40 -41.24
N ILE A 10 6.43 -0.15 -41.07
CA ILE A 10 5.90 0.34 -39.78
C ILE A 10 5.78 -0.77 -38.73
N GLU A 11 5.29 -1.94 -39.13
CA GLU A 11 5.11 -3.08 -38.21
C GLU A 11 6.45 -3.65 -37.74
N GLU A 12 7.47 -3.66 -38.62
CA GLU A 12 8.80 -4.11 -38.26
C GLU A 12 9.47 -3.14 -37.28
N ILE A 13 9.30 -1.83 -37.47
CA ILE A 13 9.78 -0.80 -36.55
C ILE A 13 9.10 -0.93 -35.17
N GLN A 14 7.78 -1.07 -35.13
CA GLN A 14 7.04 -1.22 -33.87
C GLN A 14 7.45 -2.50 -33.13
N THR A 15 7.63 -3.61 -33.86
CA THR A 15 8.07 -4.88 -33.30
C THR A 15 9.48 -4.79 -32.73
N LYS A 16 10.40 -4.11 -33.42
CA LYS A 16 11.76 -3.84 -32.91
C LYS A 16 11.72 -3.03 -31.62
N MET A 17 10.96 -1.93 -31.57
CA MET A 17 10.83 -1.10 -30.37
C MET A 17 10.26 -1.88 -29.18
N MET A 18 9.22 -2.68 -29.40
CA MET A 18 8.65 -3.53 -28.35
C MET A 18 9.68 -4.56 -27.86
N SER A 19 10.41 -5.21 -28.78
CA SER A 19 11.42 -6.21 -28.42
C SER A 19 12.59 -5.62 -27.61
N GLU A 20 13.01 -4.39 -27.91
CA GLU A 20 14.05 -3.70 -27.15
C GLU A 20 13.57 -3.28 -25.76
N TYR A 21 12.32 -2.83 -25.65
CA TYR A 21 11.69 -2.53 -24.36
C TYR A 21 11.65 -3.75 -23.44
N PHE A 22 11.21 -4.91 -23.96
CA PHE A 22 11.19 -6.15 -23.20
C PHE A 22 12.60 -6.62 -22.80
N ARG A 23 13.58 -6.52 -23.71
CA ARG A 23 14.99 -6.85 -23.40
C ARG A 23 15.57 -5.92 -22.33
N SER A 24 15.23 -4.63 -22.35
CA SER A 24 15.64 -3.65 -21.34
C SER A 24 15.06 -4.01 -19.97
N LYS A 25 13.74 -4.25 -19.89
CA LYS A 25 13.05 -4.65 -18.65
C LYS A 25 13.57 -5.95 -18.07
N ALA A 26 13.87 -6.95 -18.91
CA ALA A 26 14.47 -8.21 -18.47
C ALA A 26 15.88 -8.02 -17.87
N ARG A 27 16.68 -7.10 -18.43
CA ARG A 27 18.00 -6.75 -17.89
C ARG A 27 17.91 -5.98 -16.58
N GLU A 28 16.94 -5.07 -16.43
CA GLU A 28 16.64 -4.39 -15.15
C GLU A 28 16.24 -5.40 -14.07
N HIS A 29 15.35 -6.33 -14.40
CA HIS A 29 14.89 -7.37 -13.47
C HIS A 29 16.05 -8.28 -13.01
N LYS A 30 16.98 -8.63 -13.92
CA LYS A 30 18.18 -9.41 -13.58
C LYS A 30 19.15 -8.62 -12.67
N LYS A 31 19.22 -7.30 -12.79
CA LYS A 31 20.02 -6.44 -11.89
C LYS A 31 19.37 -6.35 -10.51
N LEU A 32 18.05 -6.17 -10.42
CA LEU A 32 17.31 -6.18 -9.15
C LEU A 32 17.47 -7.50 -8.39
N LYS A 33 17.32 -8.64 -9.08
CA LYS A 33 17.47 -9.96 -8.46
C LYS A 33 18.86 -10.17 -7.83
N LYS A 34 19.93 -9.70 -8.49
CA LYS A 34 21.30 -9.77 -7.96
C LYS A 34 21.52 -8.87 -6.72
N VAL A 35 20.80 -7.77 -6.60
CA VAL A 35 20.88 -6.88 -5.42
C VAL A 35 20.12 -7.51 -4.25
N MET A 36 18.95 -8.10 -4.50
CA MET A 36 18.17 -8.80 -3.46
C MET A 36 18.91 -10.00 -2.88
N ASP A 37 19.55 -10.84 -3.71
CA ASP A 37 20.34 -11.99 -3.25
C ASP A 37 21.55 -11.57 -2.37
N LYS A 38 22.08 -10.36 -2.56
CA LYS A 38 23.14 -9.77 -1.71
C LYS A 38 22.61 -9.28 -0.37
N VAL A 39 21.40 -8.72 -0.33
CA VAL A 39 20.74 -8.25 0.91
C VAL A 39 20.34 -9.44 1.78
N GLU A 40 19.92 -10.55 1.17
CA GLU A 40 19.49 -11.75 1.89
C GLU A 40 20.65 -12.46 2.62
N LYS A 41 21.88 -12.42 2.06
CA LYS A 41 23.08 -12.97 2.72
C LYS A 41 23.58 -12.15 3.92
N ASN A 42 23.27 -10.85 4.00
CA ASN A 42 23.66 -10.00 5.13
C ASN A 42 22.73 -10.12 6.35
N LYS A 43 21.54 -10.72 6.21
CA LYS A 43 20.56 -10.88 7.31
C LYS A 43 20.90 -12.02 8.30
N LYS A 44 21.93 -12.84 8.04
CA LYS A 44 22.33 -13.94 8.95
C LYS A 44 23.38 -13.55 10.01
N SER A 45 23.82 -12.30 10.07
CA SER A 45 25.03 -11.90 10.82
C SER A 45 24.85 -10.69 11.75
N VAL A 46 23.69 -10.50 12.36
CA VAL A 46 23.56 -9.49 13.42
C VAL A 46 22.96 -10.14 14.66
N VAL A 47 23.87 -10.68 15.46
CA VAL A 47 23.69 -11.09 16.84
C VAL A 47 23.17 -9.91 17.66
N GLU A 48 22.24 -10.25 18.56
CA GLU A 48 21.56 -9.41 19.55
C GLU A 48 22.41 -8.26 20.10
N THR A 49 21.91 -7.04 19.93
CA THR A 49 22.22 -5.95 20.87
C THR A 49 20.89 -5.43 21.40
N ARG A 50 20.59 -5.82 22.65
CA ARG A 50 19.39 -5.42 23.37
C ARG A 50 19.46 -3.91 23.67
N GLN A 51 18.55 -3.12 23.11
CA GLN A 51 18.20 -1.79 23.61
C GLN A 51 16.78 -1.81 24.20
N PRO A 52 16.50 -1.11 25.32
CA PRO A 52 15.31 -1.40 26.12
C PRO A 52 14.01 -0.72 25.66
N PHE A 53 14.02 0.00 24.53
CA PHE A 53 12.87 0.85 24.13
C PHE A 53 12.56 0.83 22.63
N GLN A 54 12.80 -0.29 21.93
CA GLN A 54 12.20 -0.46 20.61
C GLN A 54 10.84 -1.14 20.74
N PRO A 55 9.73 -0.51 20.31
CA PRO A 55 8.48 -1.22 20.18
C PRO A 55 8.71 -2.41 19.23
N VAL A 56 8.27 -3.60 19.67
CA VAL A 56 8.38 -4.85 18.90
C VAL A 56 7.34 -4.82 17.77
N THR A 57 7.46 -3.86 16.86
CA THR A 57 6.84 -3.95 15.55
C THR A 57 7.91 -4.49 14.63
N SER A 58 7.82 -5.77 14.27
CA SER A 58 8.70 -6.33 13.25
C SER A 58 8.61 -5.44 12.01
N PRO A 59 9.73 -5.05 11.38
CA PRO A 59 9.73 -4.17 10.21
C PRO A 59 9.20 -4.88 8.94
N THR A 60 8.42 -5.95 9.12
CA THR A 60 7.97 -6.90 8.10
C THR A 60 6.48 -7.18 8.14
N ALA A 61 5.70 -6.51 9.00
CA ALA A 61 4.25 -6.69 9.00
C ALA A 61 3.65 -6.13 7.69
N ASP A 62 2.95 -6.98 6.93
CA ASP A 62 2.20 -6.54 5.76
C ASP A 62 1.15 -5.51 6.22
N PRO A 63 1.11 -4.31 5.63
CA PRO A 63 0.07 -3.33 5.94
C PRO A 63 -1.36 -3.88 5.81
N CYS A 64 -1.58 -4.82 4.88
CA CYS A 64 -2.87 -5.49 4.74
C CYS A 64 -3.23 -6.33 5.97
N ASP A 65 -2.27 -7.06 6.54
CA ASP A 65 -2.47 -7.87 7.74
C ASP A 65 -2.75 -6.97 8.97
N VAL A 66 -2.07 -5.81 9.05
CA VAL A 66 -2.32 -4.82 10.09
C VAL A 66 -3.75 -4.29 10.00
N LEU A 67 -4.19 -3.89 8.81
CA LEU A 67 -5.57 -3.42 8.58
C LEU A 67 -6.60 -4.49 8.92
N HIS A 68 -6.35 -5.74 8.52
CA HIS A 68 -7.23 -6.85 8.83
C HIS A 68 -7.27 -7.16 10.35
N SER A 69 -6.13 -7.06 11.04
CA SER A 69 -6.06 -7.21 12.50
C SER A 69 -6.87 -6.13 13.22
N ILE A 70 -6.83 -4.89 12.73
CA ILE A 70 -7.64 -3.78 13.24
C ILE A 70 -9.13 -4.07 13.03
N GLU A 71 -9.54 -4.50 11.83
CA GLU A 71 -10.93 -4.87 11.55
C GLU A 71 -11.44 -6.00 12.45
N THR A 72 -10.67 -7.06 12.62
CA THR A 72 -11.05 -8.19 13.48
C THR A 72 -11.22 -7.74 14.93
N LYS A 73 -10.25 -6.99 15.48
CA LYS A 73 -10.36 -6.44 16.84
C LYS A 73 -11.50 -5.43 16.98
N LEU A 74 -11.77 -4.66 15.93
CA LEU A 74 -12.91 -3.77 15.89
C LEU A 74 -14.20 -4.58 16.03
N MET A 75 -14.34 -5.72 15.39
CA MET A 75 -15.54 -6.56 15.46
C MET A 75 -15.69 -7.27 16.81
N ASP A 76 -14.60 -7.79 17.39
CA ASP A 76 -14.62 -8.62 18.60
C ASP A 76 -14.91 -7.85 19.90
N ASN A 77 -14.55 -6.56 19.98
CA ASN A 77 -14.71 -5.78 21.22
C ASN A 77 -16.14 -5.28 21.44
N GLN A 78 -16.69 -5.52 22.65
CA GLN A 78 -18.01 -5.04 23.08
C GLN A 78 -17.97 -3.80 24.00
N ASN A 79 -16.78 -3.37 24.45
CA ASN A 79 -16.61 -2.18 25.30
C ASN A 79 -16.28 -0.95 24.45
N ASP A 80 -17.25 -0.07 24.24
CA ASP A 80 -17.11 1.05 23.31
C ASP A 80 -16.12 2.14 23.78
N SER A 81 -15.98 2.41 25.09
CA SER A 81 -15.22 3.57 25.56
C SER A 81 -13.69 3.44 25.38
N GLU A 82 -13.10 2.31 25.76
CA GLU A 82 -11.68 2.04 25.56
C GLU A 82 -11.35 1.91 24.07
N LEU A 83 -12.25 1.30 23.32
CA LEU A 83 -12.12 1.10 21.88
C LEU A 83 -12.15 2.43 21.11
N ILE A 84 -12.99 3.38 21.50
CA ILE A 84 -12.99 4.76 20.95
C ILE A 84 -11.61 5.40 21.15
N GLY A 85 -11.05 5.31 22.35
CA GLY A 85 -9.73 5.88 22.64
C GLY A 85 -8.63 5.28 21.75
N ILE A 86 -8.63 3.96 21.56
CA ILE A 86 -7.69 3.28 20.67
C ILE A 86 -7.90 3.70 19.20
N MET A 87 -9.14 3.80 18.75
CA MET A 87 -9.46 4.17 17.37
C MET A 87 -9.10 5.62 17.04
N ASP A 88 -9.16 6.54 18.01
CA ASP A 88 -8.68 7.91 17.83
C ASP A 88 -7.18 7.97 17.48
N PHE A 89 -6.38 6.99 17.92
CA PHE A 89 -4.98 6.86 17.48
C PHE A 89 -4.82 6.14 16.14
N LEU A 90 -5.67 5.15 15.84
CA LEU A 90 -5.54 4.32 14.65
C LEU A 90 -6.11 4.97 13.38
N ILE A 91 -7.20 5.73 13.47
CA ILE A 91 -7.86 6.34 12.31
C ILE A 91 -6.89 7.22 11.50
N PRO A 92 -6.07 8.12 12.08
CA PRO A 92 -5.06 8.87 11.33
C PRO A 92 -4.08 7.98 10.57
N VAL A 93 -3.68 6.84 11.16
CA VAL A 93 -2.78 5.87 10.53
C VAL A 93 -3.45 5.22 9.32
N VAL A 94 -4.70 4.77 9.47
CA VAL A 94 -5.48 4.15 8.38
C VAL A 94 -5.73 5.16 7.26
N ILE A 95 -6.07 6.40 7.59
CA ILE A 95 -6.18 7.51 6.61
C ILE A 95 -4.84 7.70 5.88
N GLY A 96 -3.72 7.73 6.61
CA GLY A 96 -2.39 7.83 6.03
C GLY A 96 -2.06 6.67 5.08
N MET A 97 -2.46 5.45 5.42
CA MET A 97 -2.31 4.29 4.54
C MET A 97 -3.13 4.46 3.26
N PHE A 98 -4.36 4.97 3.35
CA PHE A 98 -5.18 5.27 2.18
C PHE A 98 -4.56 6.36 1.29
N THR A 99 -4.11 7.46 1.89
CA THR A 99 -3.66 8.63 1.12
C THR A 99 -2.24 8.52 0.58
N SER A 100 -1.38 7.78 1.26
CA SER A 100 0.07 7.83 1.05
C SER A 100 0.69 6.50 0.62
N SER A 101 -0.05 5.37 0.72
CA SER A 101 0.49 4.09 0.28
C SER A 101 0.67 4.07 -1.24
N PRO A 102 1.84 3.64 -1.76
CA PRO A 102 2.03 3.44 -3.20
C PRO A 102 1.26 2.21 -3.71
N HIS A 103 0.92 1.25 -2.83
CA HIS A 103 0.28 0.00 -3.20
C HIS A 103 -1.25 0.12 -3.19
N TRP A 104 -1.90 -0.14 -4.32
CA TRP A 104 -3.36 0.02 -4.47
C TRP A 104 -4.17 -0.90 -3.55
N LEU A 105 -3.78 -2.18 -3.39
CA LEU A 105 -4.46 -3.09 -2.44
C LEU A 105 -4.49 -2.55 -1.01
N VAL A 106 -3.39 -1.93 -0.54
CA VAL A 106 -3.34 -1.35 0.81
C VAL A 106 -4.30 -0.17 0.92
N ARG A 107 -4.45 0.64 -0.14
CA ARG A 107 -5.41 1.75 -0.17
C ARG A 107 -6.85 1.25 -0.13
N ASP A 108 -7.18 0.21 -0.91
CA ASP A 108 -8.52 -0.40 -0.90
C ASP A 108 -8.85 -0.99 0.48
N LYS A 109 -7.92 -1.74 1.07
CA LYS A 109 -8.07 -2.29 2.42
C LYS A 109 -8.19 -1.22 3.49
N ALA A 110 -7.49 -0.09 3.35
CA ALA A 110 -7.62 1.02 4.28
C ALA A 110 -9.03 1.65 4.20
N ILE A 111 -9.61 1.75 3.00
CA ILE A 111 -11.00 2.21 2.83
C ILE A 111 -12.00 1.24 3.45
N ASP A 112 -11.83 -0.06 3.23
CA ASP A 112 -12.71 -1.08 3.84
C ASP A 112 -12.63 -1.04 5.38
N CYS A 113 -11.43 -0.82 5.93
CA CYS A 113 -11.23 -0.65 7.35
C CYS A 113 -11.95 0.60 7.88
N LEU A 114 -11.83 1.74 7.20
CA LEU A 114 -12.55 2.98 7.56
C LEU A 114 -14.07 2.82 7.46
N ARG A 115 -14.57 2.08 6.46
CA ARG A 115 -16.01 1.76 6.36
C ARG A 115 -16.49 0.89 7.51
N SER A 116 -15.66 -0.05 7.96
CA SER A 116 -15.96 -0.89 9.12
C SER A 116 -16.05 -0.05 10.39
N ILE A 117 -15.12 0.90 10.57
CA ILE A 117 -15.15 1.88 11.66
C ILE A 117 -16.40 2.75 11.58
N ASN A 118 -16.73 3.30 10.40
CA ASN A 118 -17.93 4.10 10.18
C ASN A 118 -19.20 3.32 10.56
N ARG A 119 -19.30 2.05 10.14
CA ARG A 119 -20.46 1.20 10.44
C ARG A 119 -20.60 0.90 11.93
N LYS A 120 -19.49 0.65 12.65
CA LYS A 120 -19.54 0.26 14.06
C LYS A 120 -19.65 1.45 15.02
N MET A 121 -18.94 2.54 14.75
CA MET A 121 -18.79 3.68 15.68
C MET A 121 -19.39 4.99 15.17
N GLY A 122 -19.78 5.03 13.90
CA GLY A 122 -20.30 6.22 13.26
C GLY A 122 -19.21 7.12 12.65
N ARG A 123 -19.65 7.93 11.69
CA ARG A 123 -18.81 8.81 10.88
C ARG A 123 -18.13 9.91 11.69
N SER A 124 -18.76 10.36 12.76
CA SER A 124 -18.27 11.45 13.60
C SER A 124 -16.88 11.18 14.20
N LEU A 125 -16.52 9.91 14.41
CA LEU A 125 -15.19 9.55 14.89
C LEU A 125 -14.12 9.77 13.81
N ILE A 126 -14.44 9.49 12.54
CA ILE A 126 -13.52 9.68 11.41
C ILE A 126 -13.42 11.17 11.05
N ASP A 127 -14.54 11.90 11.05
CA ASP A 127 -14.62 13.30 10.65
C ASP A 127 -13.69 14.21 11.47
N LYS A 128 -13.46 13.88 12.75
CA LYS A 128 -12.50 14.58 13.64
C LYS A 128 -11.09 14.62 13.04
N HIS A 129 -10.71 13.57 12.32
CA HIS A 129 -9.36 13.37 11.79
C HIS A 129 -9.21 13.85 10.33
N LEU A 130 -10.32 14.12 9.63
CA LEU A 130 -10.30 14.58 8.23
C LEU A 130 -9.72 15.99 8.03
N ASN A 131 -9.58 16.79 9.09
CA ASN A 131 -8.95 18.10 8.98
C ASN A 131 -7.43 18.03 8.76
N THR A 132 -6.83 16.86 8.94
CA THR A 132 -5.38 16.61 8.74
C THR A 132 -5.02 16.29 7.29
N VAL A 133 -6.02 16.01 6.44
CA VAL A 133 -5.81 15.68 5.02
C VAL A 133 -6.12 16.86 4.09
N SER A 134 -5.56 16.82 2.88
CA SER A 134 -5.82 17.87 1.88
C SER A 134 -7.31 17.93 1.51
N LYS A 135 -7.80 19.11 1.09
CA LYS A 135 -9.20 19.30 0.67
C LYS A 135 -9.64 18.27 -0.40
N LYS A 136 -8.76 17.94 -1.35
CA LYS A 136 -9.05 16.95 -2.39
C LYS A 136 -9.23 15.55 -1.83
N GLN A 137 -8.32 15.12 -0.94
CA GLN A 137 -8.40 13.80 -0.29
C GLN A 137 -9.61 13.71 0.65
N LYS A 138 -9.95 14.80 1.34
CA LYS A 138 -11.16 14.89 2.16
C LYS A 138 -12.41 14.61 1.34
N VAL A 139 -12.60 15.28 0.21
CA VAL A 139 -13.75 15.05 -0.70
C VAL A 139 -13.79 13.58 -1.18
N VAL A 140 -12.63 13.00 -1.50
CA VAL A 140 -12.55 11.59 -1.92
C VAL A 140 -12.99 10.67 -0.77
N LEU A 141 -12.48 10.87 0.45
CA LEU A 141 -12.87 10.09 1.62
C LEU A 141 -14.36 10.25 1.92
N GLU A 142 -14.89 11.48 1.88
CA GLU A 142 -16.29 11.76 2.16
C GLU A 142 -17.27 11.07 1.20
N ASN A 143 -16.84 10.82 -0.04
CA ASN A 143 -17.62 10.11 -1.06
C ASN A 143 -17.50 8.58 -0.96
N LEU A 144 -16.43 8.06 -0.34
CA LEU A 144 -16.14 6.63 -0.26
C LEU A 144 -16.60 5.98 1.05
N LEU A 145 -16.86 6.78 2.10
CA LEU A 145 -17.25 6.37 3.46
C LEU A 145 -18.75 6.50 3.71
#